data_AF-A0A1E1XS91-F1
#
_entry.id   AF-A0A1E1XS91-F1
#
_cell.length_a   1.000
_cell.length_b   1.000
_cell.length_c   1.000
_cell.angle_alpha   90.00
_cell.angle_beta   90.00
_cell.angle_gamma   90.00
#
_symmetry.space_group_name_H-M   'P 1'
#
loop_
_entity.id
_entity.type
_entity.pdbx_description
1 polymer ?
#
loop_
_entity_poly.entity_id
_entity_poly.type
_entity_poly.pdbx_seq_one_letter_code
_entity_poly.pdbx_strand_id
1 'polypeptide(L)'
;MRVVTALTALRLASRTKTSPCVLVTGAFRDGARLTQTKVTLPQPSFTSTRQFCQSPLAVTVARSRDQLPFDMDAENGTAPGVLRAWDFNVTPQELHTRATKIMDECRKIFDKVGALQGDEITFDSVLKEIAEAQCMFTNESSYLELPMYVSTKKELRDTSAELSTKLNEFEVEIEMRPDIFEKLLALEKKDTSSLTPEMKRYLERLIKLRKRDGLHLDAEVQKEVKKLKNEINDLGVQYTKHCNEENTVLEFTEEELKGTPEDFIKSLETVESGKRKVTLKHPHVMPVMKMAADPETRRKVNFAWESRCIKENIPLLEKAISLRHKKSQILNYPTHVDFVTELLMARSAANVRRFLTDLADKLQPLWAKEKKVLLELKEEECKRQGLPFDGELHVWDVAFYKNLVEERHYRVDQEK
;
A
#
# COMPACT_ATOMS: atom_id res chain seq x y z
N MET A 1 -36.01 -7.86 -29.27
CA MET A 1 -37.41 -8.29 -29.11
C MET A 1 -37.44 -9.48 -28.15
N ARG A 2 -38.00 -9.27 -26.96
CA ARG A 2 -38.58 -10.23 -25.99
C ARG A 2 -37.74 -11.46 -25.60
N VAL A 3 -37.13 -11.41 -24.41
CA VAL A 3 -37.19 -12.49 -23.38
C VAL A 3 -36.91 -11.93 -21.96
N VAL A 4 -36.21 -10.81 -21.77
CA VAL A 4 -35.79 -10.39 -20.41
C VAL A 4 -36.80 -9.51 -19.64
N THR A 5 -37.94 -9.14 -20.25
CA THR A 5 -38.96 -8.27 -19.63
C THR A 5 -39.93 -9.00 -18.66
N ALA A 6 -39.72 -10.29 -18.35
CA ALA A 6 -40.70 -11.10 -17.62
C ALA A 6 -40.38 -11.39 -16.14
N LEU A 7 -39.25 -10.92 -15.59
CA LEU A 7 -38.89 -11.17 -14.18
C LEU A 7 -39.03 -9.94 -13.27
N THR A 8 -39.47 -8.80 -13.81
CA THR A 8 -39.67 -7.54 -13.08
C THR A 8 -41.07 -7.42 -12.44
N ALA A 9 -41.95 -8.41 -12.57
CA ALA A 9 -43.36 -8.30 -12.15
C ALA A 9 -43.78 -9.16 -10.94
N LEU A 10 -42.90 -9.94 -10.31
CA LEU A 10 -43.23 -10.74 -9.12
C LEU A 10 -42.19 -10.60 -8.01
N ARG A 11 -42.09 -9.40 -7.43
CA ARG A 11 -41.58 -9.23 -6.05
C ARG A 11 -42.04 -7.94 -5.36
N LEU A 12 -43.04 -7.25 -5.92
CA LEU A 12 -43.76 -6.14 -5.30
C LEU A 12 -45.12 -6.64 -4.79
N ALA A 13 -45.10 -7.38 -3.67
CA ALA A 13 -46.23 -7.51 -2.75
C ALA A 13 -45.88 -8.51 -1.62
N SER A 14 -45.27 -8.04 -0.53
CA SER A 14 -45.75 -8.40 0.81
C SER A 14 -44.97 -7.67 1.91
N ARG A 15 -45.74 -6.89 2.68
CA ARG A 15 -45.62 -6.60 4.13
C ARG A 15 -44.40 -5.80 4.58
N THR A 16 -44.48 -4.47 4.75
CA THR A 16 -45.17 -3.64 5.76
C THR A 16 -44.80 -3.89 7.24
N LYS A 17 -44.43 -2.78 7.90
CA LYS A 17 -44.32 -2.47 9.35
C LYS A 17 -43.00 -2.86 10.03
N THR A 18 -42.31 -2.05 10.83
CA THR A 18 -42.51 -0.68 11.36
C THR A 18 -41.20 -0.27 12.06
N SER A 19 -40.82 1.00 11.98
CA SER A 19 -39.87 1.69 12.87
C SER A 19 -40.58 2.94 13.42
N PRO A 20 -40.38 3.38 14.68
CA PRO A 20 -40.86 4.69 15.12
C PRO A 20 -39.77 5.65 15.67
N CYS A 21 -40.15 6.95 15.63
CA CYS A 21 -39.51 8.20 16.10
C CYS A 21 -38.43 8.80 15.18
N VAL A 22 -38.63 9.82 14.32
CA VAL A 22 -39.45 11.06 14.25
C VAL A 22 -38.86 12.30 14.97
N LEU A 23 -38.32 13.21 14.13
CA LEU A 23 -38.38 14.67 14.05
C LEU A 23 -38.08 15.55 15.29
N VAL A 24 -37.12 16.48 15.12
CA VAL A 24 -37.40 17.94 15.13
C VAL A 24 -36.50 18.64 14.10
N THR A 25 -37.12 19.42 13.21
CA THR A 25 -36.53 20.34 12.24
C THR A 25 -36.64 21.79 12.72
N GLY A 26 -35.59 22.59 12.51
CA GLY A 26 -35.73 23.90 11.84
C GLY A 26 -35.68 25.20 12.66
N ALA A 27 -34.88 26.13 12.11
CA ALA A 27 -34.95 27.59 12.15
C ALA A 27 -34.44 28.35 13.40
N PHE A 28 -33.40 29.17 13.22
CA PHE A 28 -33.48 30.63 13.41
C PHE A 28 -32.30 31.32 12.71
N ARG A 29 -32.63 32.33 11.90
CA ARG A 29 -31.74 33.32 11.27
C ARG A 29 -32.13 34.66 11.90
N ASP A 30 -31.17 35.40 12.46
CA ASP A 30 -30.95 36.85 12.31
C ASP A 30 -30.05 37.42 13.42
N GLY A 31 -29.22 38.39 13.03
CA GLY A 31 -28.03 38.82 13.77
C GLY A 31 -28.25 39.76 14.95
N ALA A 32 -27.30 39.70 15.89
CA ALA A 32 -26.94 40.78 16.80
C ALA A 32 -25.46 40.62 17.23
N ARG A 33 -24.75 41.76 17.35
CA ARG A 33 -23.31 41.87 17.63
C ARG A 33 -22.96 41.54 19.10
N LEU A 34 -21.86 40.81 19.23
CA LEU A 34 -20.80 40.83 20.26
C LEU A 34 -21.09 41.38 21.67
N THR A 35 -21.06 40.48 22.65
CA THR A 35 -20.51 40.73 23.99
C THR A 35 -19.46 39.66 24.31
N GLN A 36 -18.18 40.04 24.30
CA GLN A 36 -17.08 39.19 24.76
C GLN A 36 -17.20 38.98 26.26
N THR A 37 -17.61 37.79 26.67
CA THR A 37 -17.52 37.36 28.07
C THR A 37 -16.20 36.62 28.22
N LYS A 38 -15.21 37.23 28.91
CA LYS A 38 -13.95 36.58 29.27
C LYS A 38 -14.27 35.44 30.26
N VAL A 39 -14.23 34.21 29.78
CA VAL A 39 -14.19 33.01 30.64
C VAL A 39 -12.73 32.68 30.89
N THR A 40 -12.27 32.92 32.11
CA THR A 40 -10.93 32.50 32.56
C THR A 40 -11.00 31.01 32.91
N LEU A 41 -10.42 30.16 32.06
CA LEU A 41 -10.25 28.73 32.36
C LEU A 41 -9.02 28.54 33.27
N PRO A 42 -9.10 27.73 34.33
CA PRO A 42 -7.95 27.41 35.17
C PRO A 42 -6.93 26.60 34.35
N GLN A 43 -5.66 27.05 34.38
CA GLN A 43 -4.53 26.35 33.78
C GLN A 43 -4.19 25.12 34.63
N PRO A 44 -4.24 23.88 34.07
CA PRO A 44 -3.67 22.73 34.76
C PRO A 44 -2.15 22.75 34.59
N SER A 45 -1.44 22.67 35.71
CA SER A 45 0.00 22.42 35.73
C SER A 45 0.27 21.00 35.20
N PHE A 46 0.83 20.89 33.99
CA PHE A 46 1.25 19.61 33.44
C PHE A 46 2.61 19.21 34.03
N THR A 47 2.60 18.46 35.13
CA THR A 47 3.69 17.54 35.44
C THR A 47 3.50 16.30 34.55
N SER A 48 4.31 16.20 33.49
CA SER A 48 4.29 15.08 32.56
C SER A 48 4.79 13.79 33.23
N THR A 49 3.89 13.03 33.85
CA THR A 49 4.12 11.60 34.10
C THR A 49 3.46 10.82 32.97
N ARG A 50 4.25 10.35 32.00
CA ARG A 50 3.76 9.54 30.87
C ARG A 50 3.29 8.17 31.38
N GLN A 51 2.01 8.03 31.69
CA GLN A 51 1.35 6.73 31.81
C GLN A 51 0.93 6.28 30.41
N PHE A 52 1.72 5.41 29.79
CA PHE A 52 1.33 4.70 28.57
C PHE A 52 0.23 3.69 28.90
N CYS A 53 -0.81 3.67 28.06
CA CYS A 53 -1.97 2.78 28.14
C CYS A 53 -1.57 1.32 28.36
N GLN A 54 -1.88 0.76 29.53
CA GLN A 54 -1.85 -0.67 29.76
C GLN A 54 -3.08 -1.28 29.08
N SER A 55 -2.88 -1.86 27.89
CA SER A 55 -3.89 -2.70 27.27
C SER A 55 -4.00 -4.02 28.04
N PRO A 56 -5.21 -4.47 28.42
CA PRO A 56 -5.43 -5.78 29.05
C PRO A 56 -5.17 -6.97 28.11
N LEU A 57 -4.75 -6.74 26.86
CA LEU A 57 -4.34 -7.75 25.88
C LEU A 57 -2.82 -7.95 25.79
N ALA A 58 -2.04 -7.35 26.69
CA ALA A 58 -0.61 -7.61 26.75
C ALA A 58 -0.35 -9.06 27.18
N VAL A 59 -0.01 -9.93 26.22
CA VAL A 59 0.52 -11.26 26.50
C VAL A 59 1.80 -11.07 27.29
N THR A 60 1.73 -11.34 28.60
CA THR A 60 2.91 -11.38 29.44
C THR A 60 3.56 -12.74 29.16
N VAL A 61 4.51 -12.78 28.22
CA VAL A 61 5.39 -13.93 28.09
C VAL A 61 6.20 -13.95 29.38
N ALA A 62 5.90 -14.90 30.27
CA ALA A 62 6.68 -15.15 31.47
C ALA A 62 8.12 -15.41 31.03
N ARG A 63 9.01 -14.46 31.31
CA ARG A 63 10.44 -14.59 31.09
C ARG A 63 10.97 -15.66 32.05
N SER A 64 11.06 -16.91 31.61
CA SER A 64 12.01 -17.83 32.22
C SER A 64 13.40 -17.28 31.91
N ARG A 65 14.03 -16.65 32.89
CA ARG A 65 15.44 -16.27 32.84
C ARG A 65 16.26 -17.57 32.83
N ASP A 66 16.53 -18.05 31.63
CA ASP A 66 17.81 -18.64 31.27
C ASP A 66 18.18 -17.95 29.94
N GLN A 67 19.40 -17.42 29.87
CA GLN A 67 19.92 -16.46 28.89
C GLN A 67 19.23 -16.49 27.52
N LEU A 68 18.67 -15.33 27.11
CA LEU A 68 18.36 -15.10 25.70
C LEU A 68 19.66 -15.31 24.89
N PRO A 69 19.61 -15.96 23.72
CA PRO A 69 20.81 -16.33 22.96
C PRO A 69 21.63 -15.13 22.44
N PHE A 70 21.11 -13.91 22.57
CA PHE A 70 21.80 -12.66 22.28
C PHE A 70 21.96 -11.86 23.59
N ASP A 71 23.15 -11.31 23.83
CA ASP A 71 23.38 -10.26 24.83
C ASP A 71 22.71 -8.97 24.32
N MET A 72 21.39 -8.95 24.47
CA MET A 72 20.52 -7.83 24.15
C MET A 72 20.70 -6.85 25.30
N ASP A 73 21.20 -5.64 25.02
CA ASP A 73 21.39 -4.57 26.00
C ASP A 73 20.07 -4.22 26.72
N ALA A 74 19.71 -5.02 27.72
CA ALA A 74 18.49 -4.86 28.51
C ALA A 74 18.55 -3.57 29.34
N GLU A 75 19.76 -3.05 29.59
CA GLU A 75 20.00 -1.80 30.31
C GLU A 75 19.69 -0.55 29.48
N ASN A 76 19.69 -0.66 28.13
CA ASN A 76 19.42 0.46 27.22
C ASN A 76 18.08 0.34 26.46
N GLY A 77 17.20 -0.59 26.86
CA GLY A 77 15.85 -0.70 26.32
C GLY A 77 14.96 0.46 26.80
N THR A 78 14.34 1.20 25.87
CA THR A 78 13.53 2.38 26.22
C THR A 78 12.07 2.04 26.57
N ALA A 79 11.61 0.80 26.32
CA ALA A 79 10.27 0.31 26.66
C ALA A 79 10.19 -1.25 26.63
N PRO A 80 9.18 -1.88 27.26
CA PRO A 80 8.96 -3.33 27.14
C PRO A 80 8.83 -3.77 25.67
N GLY A 81 9.70 -4.70 25.25
CA GLY A 81 9.75 -5.17 23.86
C GLY A 81 10.65 -4.34 22.93
N VAL A 82 11.12 -3.17 23.36
CA VAL A 82 12.17 -2.43 22.66
C VAL A 82 13.52 -2.97 23.11
N LEU A 83 14.13 -3.75 22.24
CA LEU A 83 15.34 -4.50 22.57
C LEU A 83 16.63 -3.64 22.53
N ARG A 84 16.57 -2.43 21.96
CA ARG A 84 17.70 -1.49 21.96
C ARG A 84 17.31 -0.03 21.73
N ALA A 85 18.05 0.90 22.35
CA ALA A 85 18.07 2.30 21.95
C ALA A 85 18.76 2.47 20.58
N TRP A 86 18.28 3.44 19.80
CA TRP A 86 18.89 3.79 18.51
C TRP A 86 20.22 4.51 18.72
N ASP A 87 21.30 3.99 18.12
CA ASP A 87 22.59 4.67 18.05
C ASP A 87 22.82 5.23 16.64
N PHE A 88 22.85 6.56 16.54
CA PHE A 88 23.07 7.29 15.29
C PHE A 88 24.56 7.40 14.91
N ASN A 89 25.47 6.91 15.75
CA ASN A 89 26.92 6.93 15.52
C ASN A 89 27.48 5.59 15.00
N VAL A 90 26.61 4.61 14.75
CA VAL A 90 26.96 3.32 14.16
C VAL A 90 27.81 3.44 12.89
N THR A 91 28.78 2.55 12.74
CA THR A 91 29.67 2.44 11.58
C THR A 91 29.20 1.37 10.60
N PRO A 92 29.58 1.46 9.30
CA PRO A 92 29.27 0.40 8.33
C PRO A 92 29.72 -0.99 8.76
N GLN A 93 30.91 -1.10 9.36
CA GLN A 93 31.49 -2.36 9.81
C GLN A 93 30.66 -2.99 10.95
N GLU A 94 30.14 -2.18 11.87
CA GLU A 94 29.25 -2.65 12.92
C GLU A 94 27.92 -3.16 12.34
N LEU A 95 27.36 -2.48 11.33
CA LEU A 95 26.16 -2.97 10.64
C LEU A 95 26.40 -4.36 10.01
N HIS A 96 27.51 -4.56 9.30
CA HIS A 96 27.86 -5.86 8.73
C HIS A 96 28.04 -6.95 9.78
N THR A 97 28.74 -6.62 10.87
CA THR A 97 28.99 -7.56 11.98
C THR A 97 27.68 -8.02 12.59
N ARG A 98 26.76 -7.07 12.80
CA ARG A 98 25.45 -7.32 13.38
C ARG A 98 24.54 -8.12 12.46
N ALA A 99 24.46 -7.76 11.18
CA ALA A 99 23.72 -8.50 10.17
C ALA A 99 24.19 -9.97 10.09
N THR A 100 25.51 -10.19 10.06
CA THR A 100 26.10 -11.54 10.04
C THR A 100 25.69 -12.32 11.29
N LYS A 101 25.86 -11.71 12.48
CA LYS A 101 25.53 -12.35 13.75
C LYS A 101 24.06 -12.78 13.84
N ILE A 102 23.12 -11.90 13.48
CA ILE A 102 21.69 -12.23 13.58
C ILE A 102 21.27 -13.30 12.58
N MET A 103 21.82 -13.28 11.36
CA MET A 103 21.56 -14.34 10.37
C MET A 103 22.10 -15.69 10.86
N ASP A 104 23.31 -15.73 11.41
CA ASP A 104 23.91 -16.96 11.93
C ASP A 104 23.13 -17.53 13.13
N GLU A 105 22.70 -16.67 14.06
CA GLU A 105 21.90 -17.10 15.22
C GLU A 105 20.53 -17.61 14.81
N CYS A 106 19.83 -16.90 13.91
CA CYS A 106 18.56 -17.38 13.37
C CYS A 106 18.76 -18.72 12.66
N ARG A 107 19.80 -18.85 11.82
CA ARG A 107 20.10 -20.11 11.14
C ARG A 107 20.30 -21.27 12.12
N LYS A 108 21.05 -21.07 13.21
CA LYS A 108 21.23 -22.07 14.28
C LYS A 108 19.90 -22.50 14.92
N ILE A 109 19.00 -21.56 15.20
CA ILE A 109 17.69 -21.88 15.79
C ILE A 109 16.86 -22.70 14.80
N PHE A 110 16.79 -22.29 13.54
CA PHE A 110 16.06 -23.04 12.52
C PHE A 110 16.70 -24.41 12.23
N ASP A 111 18.03 -24.54 12.26
CA ASP A 111 18.71 -25.84 12.13
C ASP A 111 18.37 -26.79 13.30
N LYS A 112 18.36 -26.26 14.53
CA LYS A 112 17.92 -27.00 15.73
C LYS A 112 16.48 -27.47 15.57
N VAL A 113 15.55 -26.60 15.14
CA VAL A 113 14.14 -26.94 14.94
C VAL A 113 13.96 -27.97 13.81
N GLY A 114 14.68 -27.81 12.71
CA GLY A 114 14.64 -28.73 11.55
C GLY A 114 15.13 -30.13 11.89
N ALA A 115 16.08 -30.26 12.81
CA ALA A 115 16.64 -31.53 13.25
C ALA A 115 15.72 -32.35 14.18
N LEU A 116 14.71 -31.74 14.82
CA LEU A 116 13.84 -32.41 15.80
C LEU A 116 13.12 -33.65 15.22
N GLN A 117 13.03 -34.73 15.98
CA GLN A 117 12.36 -35.97 15.54
C GLN A 117 11.36 -36.50 16.57
N GLY A 118 10.34 -37.23 16.09
CA GLY A 118 9.40 -37.97 16.94
C GLY A 118 8.76 -37.12 18.04
N ASP A 119 8.93 -37.56 19.29
CA ASP A 119 8.32 -36.94 20.48
C ASP A 119 8.93 -35.57 20.83
N GLU A 120 10.11 -35.24 20.30
CA GLU A 120 10.75 -33.94 20.51
C GLU A 120 10.00 -32.79 19.80
N ILE A 121 9.14 -33.12 18.82
CA ILE A 121 8.35 -32.13 18.07
C ILE A 121 7.16 -31.68 18.93
N THR A 122 7.33 -30.62 19.69
CA THR A 122 6.31 -30.04 20.57
C THR A 122 5.97 -28.62 20.15
N PHE A 123 4.88 -28.06 20.67
CA PHE A 123 4.55 -26.66 20.38
C PHE A 123 5.65 -25.71 20.87
N ASP A 124 6.27 -25.96 22.03
CA ASP A 124 7.33 -25.12 22.54
C ASP A 124 8.64 -25.29 21.76
N SER A 125 9.07 -26.52 21.48
CA SER A 125 10.33 -26.76 20.75
C SER A 125 10.32 -26.30 19.29
N VAL A 126 9.15 -25.96 18.74
CA VAL A 126 9.00 -25.46 17.36
C VAL A 126 8.43 -24.05 17.32
N LEU A 127 7.19 -23.82 17.80
CA LEU A 127 6.51 -22.53 17.63
C LEU A 127 7.14 -21.43 18.48
N LYS A 128 7.55 -21.74 19.72
CA LYS A 128 8.20 -20.76 20.59
C LYS A 128 9.57 -20.37 20.03
N GLU A 129 10.39 -21.35 19.64
CA GLU A 129 11.72 -21.13 19.06
C GLU A 129 11.65 -20.31 17.75
N ILE A 130 10.70 -20.62 16.84
CA ILE A 130 10.47 -19.83 15.63
C ILE A 130 10.02 -18.41 15.98
N ALA A 131 9.10 -18.25 16.93
CA ALA A 131 8.60 -16.94 17.33
C ALA A 131 9.70 -16.07 17.97
N GLU A 132 10.57 -16.67 18.78
CA GLU A 132 11.74 -16.00 19.38
C GLU A 132 12.74 -15.58 18.30
N ALA A 133 13.07 -16.47 17.35
CA ALA A 133 13.94 -16.14 16.23
C ALA A 133 13.37 -15.00 15.37
N GLN A 134 12.06 -15.02 15.06
CA GLN A 134 11.40 -13.95 14.33
C GLN A 134 11.42 -12.63 15.10
N CYS A 135 11.17 -12.66 16.41
CA CYS A 135 11.24 -11.47 17.25
C CYS A 135 12.65 -10.85 17.25
N MET A 136 13.69 -11.67 17.41
CA MET A 136 15.08 -11.22 17.35
C MET A 136 15.41 -10.64 15.97
N PHE A 137 15.09 -11.38 14.90
CA PHE A 137 15.37 -10.97 13.53
C PHE A 137 14.67 -9.66 13.17
N THR A 138 13.36 -9.53 13.42
CA THR A 138 12.60 -8.32 13.07
C THR A 138 13.15 -7.08 13.79
N ASN A 139 13.50 -7.19 15.07
CA ASN A 139 14.04 -6.07 15.83
C ASN A 139 15.41 -5.63 15.30
N GLU A 140 16.29 -6.59 15.02
CA GLU A 140 17.63 -6.30 14.55
C GLU A 140 17.62 -5.80 13.09
N SER A 141 16.84 -6.43 12.21
CA SER A 141 16.66 -6.00 10.82
C SER A 141 16.10 -4.59 10.75
N SER A 142 15.09 -4.25 11.58
CA SER A 142 14.58 -2.87 11.66
C SER A 142 15.70 -1.87 11.95
N TYR A 143 16.61 -2.21 12.89
CA TYR A 143 17.78 -1.39 13.19
C TYR A 143 18.71 -1.23 11.99
N LEU A 144 19.02 -2.34 11.33
CA LEU A 144 19.96 -2.37 10.20
C LEU A 144 19.43 -1.62 8.97
N GLU A 145 18.11 -1.54 8.81
CA GLU A 145 17.44 -0.95 7.64
C GLU A 145 17.11 0.53 7.79
N LEU A 146 16.81 1.04 8.99
CA LEU A 146 16.46 2.45 9.15
C LEU A 146 17.50 3.45 8.56
N PRO A 147 18.83 3.22 8.70
CA PRO A 147 19.82 4.15 8.18
C PRO A 147 19.67 4.47 6.70
N MET A 148 19.25 3.53 5.83
CA MET A 148 19.07 3.79 4.40
C MET A 148 18.08 4.91 4.10
N TYR A 149 17.10 5.13 4.99
CA TYR A 149 16.04 6.12 4.80
C TYR A 149 16.39 7.48 5.42
N VAL A 150 17.11 7.50 6.54
CA VAL A 150 17.23 8.72 7.38
C VAL A 150 18.66 9.18 7.65
N SER A 151 19.67 8.33 7.42
CA SER A 151 21.06 8.71 7.73
C SER A 151 21.53 9.85 6.82
N THR A 152 22.23 10.83 7.40
CA THR A 152 22.86 11.91 6.64
C THR A 152 24.11 11.44 5.89
N LYS A 153 24.73 10.33 6.31
CA LYS A 153 25.96 9.78 5.73
C LYS A 153 25.63 8.81 4.60
N LYS A 154 26.10 9.10 3.37
CA LYS A 154 25.86 8.27 2.18
C LYS A 154 26.34 6.82 2.37
N GLU A 155 27.54 6.65 2.90
CA GLU A 155 28.15 5.34 3.13
C GLU A 155 27.29 4.43 4.01
N LEU A 156 26.70 4.97 5.10
CA LEU A 156 25.77 4.22 5.94
C LEU A 156 24.48 3.88 5.22
N ARG A 157 23.96 4.78 4.36
CA ARG A 157 22.76 4.49 3.58
C ARG A 157 23.00 3.36 2.59
N ASP A 158 24.11 3.40 1.87
CA ASP A 158 24.48 2.39 0.89
C ASP A 158 24.69 1.02 1.56
N THR A 159 25.40 1.00 2.69
CA THR A 159 25.62 -0.22 3.49
C THR A 159 24.31 -0.81 3.99
N SER A 160 23.42 0.03 4.52
CA SER A 160 22.11 -0.38 5.01
C SER A 160 21.22 -0.94 3.88
N ALA A 161 21.25 -0.33 2.69
CA ALA A 161 20.52 -0.83 1.52
C ALA A 161 21.05 -2.19 1.02
N GLU A 162 22.37 -2.37 1.00
CA GLU A 162 22.99 -3.65 0.70
C GLU A 162 22.57 -4.73 1.71
N LEU A 163 22.63 -4.40 3.01
CA LEU A 163 22.25 -5.33 4.08
C LEU A 163 20.77 -5.67 4.06
N SER A 164 19.88 -4.70 3.78
CA SER A 164 18.45 -4.98 3.61
C SER A 164 18.22 -6.03 2.51
N THR A 165 18.95 -5.94 1.39
CA THR A 165 18.86 -6.95 0.32
C THR A 165 19.27 -8.35 0.83
N LYS A 166 20.40 -8.44 1.55
CA LYS A 166 20.89 -9.70 2.13
C LYS A 166 19.94 -10.28 3.19
N LEU A 167 19.37 -9.43 4.05
CA LEU A 167 18.40 -9.84 5.08
C LEU A 167 17.12 -10.38 4.46
N ASN A 168 16.61 -9.75 3.40
CA ASN A 168 15.46 -10.23 2.66
C ASN A 168 15.73 -11.58 1.97
N GLU A 169 16.92 -11.76 1.39
CA GLU A 169 17.34 -13.05 0.82
C GLU A 169 17.40 -14.16 1.90
N PHE A 170 17.96 -13.84 3.07
CA PHE A 170 18.03 -14.74 4.21
C PHE A 170 16.65 -15.10 4.77
N GLU A 171 15.74 -14.13 4.89
CA GLU A 171 14.37 -14.39 5.33
C GLU A 171 13.70 -15.39 4.38
N VAL A 172 13.79 -15.17 3.06
CA VAL A 172 13.27 -16.10 2.06
C VAL A 172 13.93 -17.50 2.17
N GLU A 173 15.25 -17.58 2.39
CA GLU A 173 15.95 -18.86 2.61
C GLU A 173 15.33 -19.65 3.78
N ILE A 174 15.18 -19.00 4.94
CA ILE A 174 14.65 -19.61 6.16
C ILE A 174 13.16 -19.96 6.01
N GLU A 175 12.38 -19.09 5.38
CA GLU A 175 10.96 -19.32 5.14
C GLU A 175 10.70 -20.48 4.17
N MET A 176 11.62 -20.74 3.24
CA MET A 176 11.47 -21.80 2.22
C MET A 176 11.98 -23.17 2.67
N ARG A 177 12.32 -23.35 3.96
CA ARG A 177 12.83 -24.59 4.53
C ARG A 177 11.79 -25.73 4.60
N PRO A 178 11.97 -26.83 3.85
CA PRO A 178 11.03 -27.97 3.88
C PRO A 178 10.99 -28.70 5.22
N ASP A 179 12.15 -28.86 5.86
CA ASP A 179 12.30 -29.54 7.15
C ASP A 179 11.51 -28.84 8.27
N ILE A 180 11.46 -27.50 8.26
CA ILE A 180 10.63 -26.71 9.17
C ILE A 180 9.14 -26.90 8.86
N PHE A 181 8.78 -26.89 7.58
CA PHE A 181 7.39 -27.09 7.17
C PHE A 181 6.85 -28.46 7.59
N GLU A 182 7.68 -29.51 7.52
CA GLU A 182 7.34 -30.83 8.04
C GLU A 182 7.01 -30.80 9.54
N LYS A 183 7.77 -30.04 10.35
CA LYS A 183 7.47 -29.90 11.79
C LYS A 183 6.15 -29.18 12.02
N LEU A 184 5.87 -28.13 11.25
CA LEU A 184 4.59 -27.41 11.32
C LEU A 184 3.40 -28.32 10.96
N LEU A 185 3.53 -29.16 9.92
CA LEU A 185 2.51 -30.15 9.56
C LEU A 185 2.34 -31.26 10.61
N ALA A 186 3.42 -31.66 11.29
CA ALA A 186 3.33 -32.59 12.41
C ALA A 186 2.56 -31.98 13.58
N LEU A 187 2.78 -30.69 13.89
CA LEU A 187 2.03 -29.95 14.90
C LEU A 187 0.56 -29.72 14.51
N GLU A 188 0.25 -29.52 13.22
CA GLU A 188 -1.14 -29.38 12.72
C GLU A 188 -2.02 -30.60 13.10
N LYS A 189 -1.39 -31.78 13.23
CA LYS A 189 -2.07 -33.05 13.57
C LYS A 189 -2.23 -33.30 15.07
N LYS A 190 -1.54 -32.52 15.93
CA LYS A 190 -1.61 -32.68 17.40
C LYS A 190 -2.86 -31.97 17.94
N ASP A 191 -3.25 -32.35 19.16
CA ASP A 191 -4.32 -31.64 19.87
C ASP A 191 -3.87 -30.19 20.17
N THR A 192 -4.66 -29.23 19.70
CA THR A 192 -4.40 -27.79 19.85
C THR A 192 -5.18 -27.16 21.00
N SER A 193 -5.90 -27.96 21.79
CA SER A 193 -6.70 -27.51 22.92
C SER A 193 -5.89 -26.76 24.00
N SER A 194 -4.60 -27.09 24.13
CA SER A 194 -3.67 -26.45 25.07
C SER A 194 -3.11 -25.10 24.57
N LEU A 195 -3.32 -24.75 23.29
CA LEU A 195 -2.82 -23.50 22.72
C LEU A 195 -3.74 -22.32 23.02
N THR A 196 -3.14 -21.15 23.23
CA THR A 196 -3.89 -19.90 23.22
C THR A 196 -4.47 -19.63 21.83
N PRO A 197 -5.55 -18.83 21.71
CA PRO A 197 -6.10 -18.47 20.40
C PRO A 197 -5.08 -17.84 19.45
N GLU A 198 -4.13 -17.08 20.00
CA GLU A 198 -3.05 -16.45 19.22
C GLU A 198 -2.03 -17.46 18.72
N MET A 199 -1.57 -18.39 19.57
CA MET A 199 -0.63 -19.45 19.15
C MET A 199 -1.24 -20.38 18.10
N LYS A 200 -2.53 -20.69 18.25
CA LYS A 200 -3.27 -21.46 17.23
C LYS A 200 -3.29 -20.72 15.90
N ARG A 201 -3.65 -19.43 15.91
CA ARG A 201 -3.61 -18.58 14.72
C ARG A 201 -2.22 -18.48 14.12
N TYR A 202 -1.17 -18.41 14.95
CA TYR A 202 0.22 -18.34 14.50
C TYR A 202 0.63 -19.61 13.75
N LEU A 203 0.34 -20.80 14.29
CA LEU A 203 0.55 -22.09 13.61
C LEU A 203 -0.19 -22.14 12.27
N GLU A 204 -1.49 -21.83 12.27
CA GLU A 204 -2.30 -21.80 11.05
C GLU A 204 -1.74 -20.83 10.00
N ARG A 205 -1.24 -19.67 10.45
CA ARG A 205 -0.65 -18.63 9.60
C ARG A 205 0.65 -19.11 8.96
N LEU A 206 1.55 -19.70 9.74
CA LEU A 206 2.81 -20.25 9.25
C LEU A 206 2.56 -21.32 8.19
N ILE A 207 1.72 -22.32 8.49
CA ILE A 207 1.37 -23.39 7.54
C ILE A 207 0.78 -22.80 6.25
N LYS A 208 -0.15 -21.84 6.38
CA LYS A 208 -0.77 -21.19 5.23
C LYS A 208 0.26 -20.47 4.36
N LEU A 209 1.21 -19.73 4.94
CA LEU A 209 2.27 -19.06 4.19
C LEU A 209 3.13 -20.07 3.42
N ARG A 210 3.57 -21.15 4.07
CA ARG A 210 4.37 -22.19 3.41
C ARG A 210 3.62 -22.92 2.30
N LYS A 211 2.32 -23.18 2.49
CA LYS A 211 1.47 -23.71 1.42
C LYS A 211 1.40 -22.74 0.23
N ARG A 212 1.28 -21.43 0.47
CA ARG A 212 1.27 -20.40 -0.58
C ARG A 212 2.61 -20.23 -1.30
N ASP A 213 3.71 -20.56 -0.64
CA ASP A 213 5.02 -20.63 -1.27
C ASP A 213 5.27 -21.94 -2.02
N GLY A 214 4.38 -22.91 -1.88
CA GLY A 214 4.42 -24.17 -2.62
C GLY A 214 5.16 -25.30 -1.90
N LEU A 215 5.55 -25.15 -0.62
CA LEU A 215 6.32 -26.18 0.10
C LEU A 215 5.57 -27.52 0.27
N HIS A 216 4.25 -27.52 0.05
CA HIS A 216 3.40 -28.71 0.06
C HIS A 216 3.37 -29.46 -1.28
N LEU A 217 4.00 -28.92 -2.32
CA LEU A 217 4.04 -29.50 -3.66
C LEU A 217 5.34 -30.31 -3.83
N ASP A 218 5.37 -31.17 -4.84
CA ASP A 218 6.58 -31.94 -5.18
C ASP A 218 7.75 -31.02 -5.59
N ALA A 219 8.98 -31.48 -5.40
CA ALA A 219 10.20 -30.69 -5.62
C ALA A 219 10.29 -30.08 -7.04
N GLU A 220 9.87 -30.82 -8.07
CA GLU A 220 9.84 -30.32 -9.46
C GLU A 220 8.83 -29.19 -9.64
N VAL A 221 7.66 -29.29 -9.00
CA VAL A 221 6.62 -28.25 -9.04
C VAL A 221 7.07 -27.01 -8.26
N GLN A 222 7.76 -27.19 -7.12
CA GLN A 222 8.37 -26.08 -6.38
C GLN A 222 9.39 -25.31 -7.22
N LYS A 223 10.22 -26.03 -7.99
CA LYS A 223 11.20 -25.42 -8.92
C LYS A 223 10.50 -24.62 -10.02
N GLU A 224 9.38 -25.12 -10.54
CA GLU A 224 8.56 -24.37 -11.49
C GLU A 224 7.97 -23.10 -10.86
N VAL A 225 7.39 -23.19 -9.65
CA VAL A 225 6.86 -22.03 -8.91
C VAL A 225 7.95 -20.99 -8.67
N LYS A 226 9.16 -21.41 -8.27
CA LYS A 226 10.32 -20.52 -8.08
C LYS A 226 10.70 -19.81 -9.38
N LYS A 227 10.80 -20.54 -10.49
CA LYS A 227 11.07 -19.96 -11.81
C LYS A 227 10.03 -18.91 -12.19
N LEU A 228 8.74 -19.21 -11.99
CA LEU A 228 7.65 -18.28 -12.26
C LEU A 228 7.71 -17.05 -11.36
N LYS A 229 8.02 -17.19 -10.06
CA LYS A 229 8.19 -16.06 -9.14
C LYS A 229 9.28 -15.11 -9.63
N ASN A 230 10.44 -15.64 -10.01
CA ASN A 230 11.56 -14.83 -10.51
C ASN A 230 11.21 -14.13 -11.82
N GLU A 231 10.63 -14.84 -12.78
CA GLU A 231 10.26 -14.24 -14.07
C GLU A 231 9.19 -13.13 -13.90
N ILE A 232 8.19 -13.33 -13.03
CA ILE A 232 7.20 -12.29 -12.71
C ILE A 232 7.88 -11.06 -12.07
N ASN A 233 8.86 -11.27 -11.19
CA ASN A 233 9.60 -10.18 -10.57
C ASN A 233 10.42 -9.40 -11.60
N ASP A 234 11.16 -10.10 -12.46
CA ASP A 234 11.99 -9.48 -13.51
C ASP A 234 11.15 -8.65 -14.48
N LEU A 235 9.96 -9.15 -14.85
CA LEU A 235 9.00 -8.38 -15.67
C LEU A 235 8.53 -7.10 -14.95
N GLY A 236 8.29 -7.16 -13.64
CA GLY A 236 7.92 -6.00 -12.83
C GLY A 236 9.03 -4.95 -12.72
N VAL A 237 10.27 -5.41 -12.54
CA VAL A 237 11.47 -4.54 -12.54
C VAL A 237 11.63 -3.86 -13.90
N GLN A 238 11.54 -4.61 -15.00
CA GLN A 238 11.63 -4.05 -16.36
C GLN A 238 10.52 -3.04 -16.65
N TYR A 239 9.27 -3.35 -16.30
CA TYR A 239 8.13 -2.44 -16.47
C TYR A 239 8.38 -1.11 -15.75
N THR A 240 8.83 -1.18 -14.49
CA THR A 240 9.11 -0.01 -13.65
C THR A 240 10.30 0.79 -14.18
N LYS A 241 11.35 0.10 -14.65
CA LYS A 241 12.51 0.72 -15.29
C LYS A 241 12.11 1.54 -16.51
N HIS A 242 11.31 0.99 -17.42
CA HIS A 242 10.84 1.71 -18.59
C HIS A 242 10.08 2.99 -18.19
N CYS A 243 9.18 2.93 -17.21
CA CYS A 243 8.45 4.12 -16.73
C CYS A 243 9.36 5.18 -16.08
N ASN A 244 10.41 4.75 -15.38
CA ASN A 244 11.34 5.67 -14.70
C ASN A 244 12.26 6.37 -15.71
N GLU A 245 12.80 5.61 -16.66
CA GLU A 245 13.72 6.09 -17.70
C GLU A 245 13.00 6.84 -18.85
N GLU A 246 11.67 6.77 -18.89
CA GLU A 246 10.82 7.52 -19.80
C GLU A 246 11.14 9.03 -19.71
N ASN A 247 11.46 9.62 -20.86
CA ASN A 247 11.99 10.98 -20.97
C ASN A 247 11.36 11.78 -22.12
N THR A 248 10.14 11.41 -22.56
CA THR A 248 9.39 12.16 -23.57
C THR A 248 9.18 13.59 -23.10
N VAL A 249 9.32 14.47 -24.07
CA VAL A 249 9.20 15.92 -23.92
C VAL A 249 8.21 16.42 -24.94
N LEU A 250 7.38 17.36 -24.52
CA LEU A 250 6.51 18.15 -25.36
C LEU A 250 6.96 19.61 -25.32
N GLU A 251 6.85 20.29 -26.45
CA GLU A 251 7.23 21.70 -26.58
C GLU A 251 6.00 22.57 -26.77
N PHE A 252 5.84 23.56 -25.90
CA PHE A 252 4.72 24.50 -25.93
C PHE A 252 5.22 25.94 -25.91
N THR A 253 4.51 26.83 -26.58
CA THR A 253 4.66 28.27 -26.40
C THR A 253 4.11 28.69 -25.02
N GLU A 254 4.52 29.86 -24.52
CA GLU A 254 3.97 30.37 -23.25
C GLU A 254 2.46 30.64 -23.34
N GLU A 255 1.98 31.04 -24.50
CA GLU A 255 0.55 31.21 -24.77
C GLU A 255 -0.23 29.89 -24.69
N GLU A 256 0.33 28.78 -25.20
CA GLU A 256 -0.25 27.44 -25.07
C GLU A 256 -0.29 26.97 -23.59
N LEU A 257 0.55 27.53 -22.71
CA LEU A 257 0.62 27.22 -21.27
C LEU A 257 -0.15 28.22 -20.39
N LYS A 258 -0.86 29.17 -21.00
CA LYS A 258 -1.63 30.18 -20.29
C LYS A 258 -2.61 29.56 -19.29
N GLY A 259 -2.70 30.17 -18.11
CA GLY A 259 -3.53 29.69 -16.99
C GLY A 259 -2.73 28.94 -15.94
N THR A 260 -1.58 28.36 -16.30
CA THR A 260 -0.60 27.89 -15.30
C THR A 260 0.13 29.06 -14.62
N PRO A 261 0.66 28.90 -13.39
CA PRO A 261 1.38 29.96 -12.71
C PRO A 261 2.61 30.45 -13.48
N GLU A 262 2.91 31.75 -13.43
CA GLU A 262 4.08 32.30 -14.11
C GLU A 262 5.39 31.68 -13.62
N ASP A 263 5.49 31.41 -12.32
CA ASP A 263 6.67 30.79 -11.72
C ASP A 263 6.88 29.36 -12.27
N PHE A 264 5.78 28.64 -12.54
CA PHE A 264 5.84 27.35 -13.22
C PHE A 264 6.40 27.51 -14.64
N ILE A 265 5.86 28.42 -15.45
CA ILE A 265 6.32 28.64 -16.84
C ILE A 265 7.80 29.05 -16.85
N LYS A 266 8.22 29.94 -15.95
CA LYS A 266 9.62 30.40 -15.82
C LYS A 266 10.58 29.29 -15.39
N SER A 267 10.09 28.30 -14.62
CA SER A 267 10.89 27.14 -14.20
C SER A 267 11.16 26.15 -15.34
N LEU A 268 10.40 26.20 -16.43
CA LEU A 268 10.56 25.31 -17.57
C LEU A 268 11.77 25.73 -18.42
N GLU A 269 12.58 24.75 -18.80
CA GLU A 269 13.69 24.91 -19.74
C GLU A 269 13.18 25.43 -21.09
N THR A 270 13.88 26.40 -21.67
CA THR A 270 13.61 26.90 -23.03
C THR A 270 14.45 26.13 -24.04
N VAL A 271 13.81 25.53 -25.04
CA VAL A 271 14.49 24.86 -26.15
C VAL A 271 14.91 25.86 -27.24
N GLU A 272 15.76 25.43 -28.18
CA GLU A 272 16.28 26.28 -29.26
C GLU A 272 15.18 26.94 -30.11
N SER A 273 14.00 26.31 -30.20
CA SER A 273 12.83 26.85 -30.90
C SER A 273 12.16 28.04 -30.18
N GLY A 274 12.61 28.41 -28.98
CA GLY A 274 12.01 29.43 -28.12
C GLY A 274 10.80 28.94 -27.33
N LYS A 275 10.42 27.66 -27.47
CA LYS A 275 9.34 27.03 -26.71
C LYS A 275 9.80 26.54 -25.33
N ARG A 276 8.83 26.33 -24.43
CA ARG A 276 9.01 25.75 -23.10
C ARG A 276 8.90 24.23 -23.16
N LYS A 277 9.83 23.57 -22.49
CA LYS A 277 9.97 22.11 -22.41
C LYS A 277 9.10 21.54 -21.29
N VAL A 278 8.05 20.82 -21.63
CA VAL A 278 7.18 20.12 -20.68
C VAL A 278 7.51 18.62 -20.70
N THR A 279 8.02 18.09 -19.59
CA THR A 279 8.29 16.65 -19.45
C THR A 279 7.04 15.90 -19.00
N LEU A 280 7.02 14.59 -19.21
CA LEU A 280 6.01 13.69 -18.64
C LEU A 280 6.37 13.25 -17.22
N LYS A 281 6.83 14.16 -16.37
CA LYS A 281 6.98 13.93 -14.92
C LYS A 281 5.86 14.65 -14.16
N HIS A 282 5.50 14.11 -13.00
CA HIS A 282 4.37 14.60 -12.19
C HIS A 282 4.38 16.12 -11.94
N PRO A 283 5.53 16.75 -11.58
CA PRO A 283 5.60 18.19 -11.36
C PRO A 283 5.24 19.06 -12.57
N HIS A 284 5.35 18.53 -13.80
CA HIS A 284 4.99 19.25 -15.01
C HIS A 284 3.57 18.94 -15.49
N VAL A 285 3.19 17.66 -15.49
CA VAL A 285 1.88 17.24 -16.00
C VAL A 285 0.74 17.72 -15.10
N MET A 286 0.88 17.64 -13.77
CA MET A 286 -0.22 17.98 -12.87
C MET A 286 -0.65 19.45 -12.96
N PRO A 287 0.26 20.45 -12.95
CA PRO A 287 -0.13 21.85 -13.16
C PRO A 287 -0.80 22.09 -14.51
N VAL A 288 -0.23 21.53 -15.60
CA VAL A 288 -0.81 21.70 -16.93
C VAL A 288 -2.23 21.11 -17.02
N MET A 289 -2.43 19.90 -16.50
CA MET A 289 -3.74 19.24 -16.53
C MET A 289 -4.80 19.96 -15.68
N LYS A 290 -4.40 20.64 -14.60
CA LYS A 290 -5.32 21.34 -13.69
C LYS A 290 -5.59 22.80 -14.08
N MET A 291 -4.63 23.48 -14.71
CA MET A 291 -4.65 24.95 -14.82
C MET A 291 -4.47 25.48 -16.23
N ALA A 292 -3.92 24.71 -17.18
CA ALA A 292 -3.77 25.21 -18.55
C ALA A 292 -5.14 25.46 -19.19
N ALA A 293 -5.37 26.69 -19.64
CA ALA A 293 -6.64 27.15 -20.18
C ALA A 293 -6.92 26.53 -21.56
N ASP A 294 -5.88 26.30 -22.36
CA ASP A 294 -5.99 25.71 -23.70
C ASP A 294 -6.32 24.20 -23.62
N PRO A 295 -7.50 23.75 -24.11
CA PRO A 295 -7.86 22.34 -24.13
C PRO A 295 -6.94 21.49 -25.00
N GLU A 296 -6.34 22.02 -26.08
CA GLU A 296 -5.43 21.25 -26.94
C GLU A 296 -4.11 20.96 -26.24
N THR A 297 -3.61 21.89 -25.42
CA THR A 297 -2.45 21.64 -24.54
C THR A 297 -2.73 20.50 -23.58
N ARG A 298 -3.87 20.55 -22.87
CA ARG A 298 -4.27 19.47 -21.95
C ARG A 298 -4.43 18.14 -22.68
N ARG A 299 -5.04 18.14 -23.87
CA ARG A 299 -5.22 16.94 -24.70
C ARG A 299 -3.89 16.31 -25.11
N LYS A 300 -2.94 17.11 -25.61
CA LYS A 300 -1.60 16.63 -26.02
C LYS A 300 -0.83 16.06 -24.83
N VAL A 301 -0.82 16.76 -23.69
CA VAL A 301 -0.14 16.30 -22.48
C VAL A 301 -0.77 15.01 -21.94
N ASN A 302 -2.09 14.95 -21.83
CA ASN A 302 -2.81 13.75 -21.38
C ASN A 302 -2.51 12.56 -22.29
N PHE A 303 -2.63 12.74 -23.60
CA PHE A 303 -2.39 11.66 -24.56
C PHE A 303 -0.95 11.13 -24.46
N ALA A 304 0.04 12.02 -24.40
CA ALA A 304 1.43 11.61 -24.24
C ALA A 304 1.68 10.88 -22.90
N TRP A 305 1.13 11.39 -21.80
CA TRP A 305 1.26 10.81 -20.46
C TRP A 305 0.67 9.40 -20.36
N GLU A 306 -0.54 9.20 -20.89
CA GLU A 306 -1.23 7.91 -20.92
C GLU A 306 -0.65 6.94 -21.96
N SER A 307 0.14 7.44 -22.91
CA SER A 307 0.79 6.63 -23.95
C SER A 307 2.23 6.22 -23.62
N ARG A 308 2.70 6.49 -22.39
CA ARG A 308 4.06 6.16 -21.98
C ARG A 308 4.31 4.66 -22.05
N CYS A 309 5.43 4.31 -22.68
CA CYS A 309 5.96 2.95 -22.74
C CYS A 309 5.00 1.92 -23.33
N ILE A 310 4.01 2.30 -24.15
CA ILE A 310 3.00 1.37 -24.71
C ILE A 310 3.67 0.17 -25.40
N LYS A 311 4.69 0.42 -26.24
CA LYS A 311 5.33 -0.63 -27.05
C LYS A 311 6.13 -1.59 -26.18
N GLU A 312 6.79 -1.08 -25.15
CA GLU A 312 7.70 -1.81 -24.29
C GLU A 312 6.94 -2.54 -23.18
N ASN A 313 5.91 -1.91 -22.59
CA ASN A 313 5.26 -2.40 -21.37
C ASN A 313 4.02 -3.26 -21.61
N ILE A 314 3.30 -3.12 -22.73
CA ILE A 314 2.15 -3.99 -23.02
C ILE A 314 2.57 -5.47 -23.07
N PRO A 315 3.62 -5.88 -23.82
CA PRO A 315 4.03 -7.29 -23.87
C PRO A 315 4.47 -7.83 -22.49
N LEU A 316 5.13 -6.99 -21.67
CA LEU A 316 5.52 -7.37 -20.31
C LEU A 316 4.30 -7.61 -19.43
N LEU A 317 3.29 -6.75 -19.53
CA LEU A 317 2.05 -6.87 -18.75
C LEU A 317 1.25 -8.11 -19.15
N GLU A 318 1.07 -8.36 -20.44
CA GLU A 318 0.38 -9.56 -20.95
C GLU A 318 1.07 -10.85 -20.45
N LYS A 319 2.40 -10.89 -20.56
CA LYS A 319 3.19 -12.00 -20.05
C LYS A 319 3.05 -12.14 -18.54
N ALA A 320 3.13 -11.05 -17.78
CA ALA A 320 2.98 -11.07 -16.33
C ALA A 320 1.58 -11.57 -15.88
N ILE A 321 0.52 -11.18 -16.58
CA ILE A 321 -0.85 -11.67 -16.33
C ILE A 321 -0.93 -13.18 -16.54
N SER A 322 -0.40 -13.67 -17.67
CA SER A 322 -0.37 -15.10 -17.98
C SER A 322 0.42 -15.91 -16.94
N LEU A 323 1.63 -15.46 -16.58
CA LEU A 323 2.46 -16.14 -15.58
C LEU A 323 1.84 -16.11 -14.18
N ARG A 324 1.20 -15.00 -13.78
CA ARG A 324 0.46 -14.91 -12.51
C ARG A 324 -0.71 -15.88 -12.48
N HIS A 325 -1.44 -16.03 -13.58
CA HIS A 325 -2.51 -17.02 -13.68
C HIS A 325 -1.95 -18.45 -13.60
N LYS A 326 -0.92 -18.78 -14.39
CA LYS A 326 -0.25 -20.10 -14.34
C LYS A 326 0.23 -20.45 -12.94
N LYS A 327 0.92 -19.52 -12.25
CA LYS A 327 1.36 -19.70 -10.87
C LYS A 327 0.19 -19.98 -9.92
N SER A 328 -0.93 -19.25 -10.08
CA SER A 328 -2.12 -19.47 -9.24
C SER A 328 -2.73 -20.87 -9.45
N GLN A 329 -2.77 -21.36 -10.70
CA GLN A 329 -3.26 -22.72 -10.99
C GLN A 329 -2.39 -23.80 -10.34
N ILE A 330 -1.05 -23.66 -10.43
CA ILE A 330 -0.12 -24.60 -9.80
C ILE A 330 -0.29 -24.64 -8.27
N LEU A 331 -0.59 -23.49 -7.66
CA LEU A 331 -0.86 -23.37 -6.22
C LEU A 331 -2.32 -23.72 -5.84
N ASN A 332 -3.11 -24.27 -6.76
CA ASN A 332 -4.52 -24.65 -6.58
C ASN A 332 -5.48 -23.48 -6.28
N TYR A 333 -5.24 -22.31 -6.88
CA TYR A 333 -6.15 -21.16 -6.83
C TYR A 333 -6.81 -20.91 -8.20
N PRO A 334 -8.12 -20.62 -8.27
CA PRO A 334 -8.81 -20.36 -9.54
C PRO A 334 -8.25 -19.17 -10.31
N THR A 335 -7.84 -18.12 -9.59
CA THR A 335 -7.24 -16.93 -10.18
C THR A 335 -6.12 -16.37 -9.30
N HIS A 336 -5.28 -15.52 -9.88
CA HIS A 336 -4.31 -14.76 -9.10
C HIS A 336 -4.96 -13.86 -8.05
N VAL A 337 -6.16 -13.34 -8.31
CA VAL A 337 -6.89 -12.50 -7.35
C VAL A 337 -7.34 -13.33 -6.14
N ASP A 338 -7.81 -14.56 -6.34
CA ASP A 338 -8.15 -15.46 -5.23
C ASP A 338 -6.91 -15.83 -4.40
N PHE A 339 -5.77 -16.06 -5.05
CA PHE A 339 -4.49 -16.22 -4.36
C PHE A 339 -4.12 -15.00 -3.53
N VAL A 340 -4.25 -13.77 -4.05
CA VAL A 340 -3.88 -12.56 -3.30
C VAL A 340 -4.87 -12.29 -2.16
N THR A 341 -6.17 -12.40 -2.44
CA THR A 341 -7.24 -11.99 -1.51
C THR A 341 -7.44 -12.94 -0.34
N GLU A 342 -6.94 -14.18 -0.39
CA GLU A 342 -7.01 -15.14 0.71
C GLU A 342 -6.48 -14.57 2.04
N LEU A 343 -5.39 -13.79 1.96
CA LEU A 343 -4.76 -13.14 3.12
C LEU A 343 -5.35 -11.78 3.47
N LEU A 344 -6.16 -11.20 2.58
CA LEU A 344 -6.76 -9.88 2.76
C LEU A 344 -8.11 -10.00 3.47
N MET A 345 -8.58 -8.88 4.04
CA MET A 345 -9.92 -8.80 4.62
C MET A 345 -11.03 -9.10 3.59
N ALA A 346 -10.78 -8.83 2.31
CA ALA A 346 -11.72 -9.12 1.23
C ALA A 346 -11.97 -10.62 0.99
N ARG A 347 -11.04 -11.51 1.35
CA ARG A 347 -11.10 -12.99 1.26
C ARG A 347 -11.23 -13.62 -0.13
N SER A 348 -11.83 -12.97 -1.12
CA SER A 348 -12.07 -13.54 -2.44
C SER A 348 -12.19 -12.48 -3.54
N ALA A 349 -11.97 -12.88 -4.79
CA ALA A 349 -12.22 -12.02 -5.96
C ALA A 349 -13.70 -11.61 -6.07
N ALA A 350 -14.63 -12.50 -5.69
CA ALA A 350 -16.07 -12.23 -5.72
C ALA A 350 -16.49 -11.11 -4.76
N ASN A 351 -15.93 -11.09 -3.55
CA ASN A 351 -16.20 -10.03 -2.57
C ASN A 351 -15.66 -8.67 -3.05
N VAL A 352 -14.45 -8.64 -3.64
CA VAL A 352 -13.89 -7.41 -4.22
C VAL A 352 -14.80 -6.90 -5.34
N ARG A 353 -15.22 -7.78 -6.26
CA ARG A 353 -16.13 -7.41 -7.36
C ARG A 353 -17.45 -6.85 -6.84
N ARG A 354 -18.10 -7.53 -5.89
CA ARG A 354 -19.34 -7.05 -5.28
C ARG A 354 -19.17 -5.68 -4.65
N PHE A 355 -18.11 -5.49 -3.85
CA PHE A 355 -17.83 -4.21 -3.20
C PHE A 355 -17.67 -3.07 -4.22
N LEU A 356 -16.88 -3.27 -5.27
CA LEU A 356 -16.64 -2.24 -6.29
C LEU A 356 -17.90 -1.93 -7.10
N THR A 357 -18.68 -2.96 -7.47
CA THR A 357 -19.95 -2.76 -8.19
C THR A 357 -20.98 -2.04 -7.32
N ASP A 358 -21.18 -2.48 -6.07
CA ASP A 358 -22.12 -1.83 -5.14
C ASP A 358 -21.72 -0.37 -4.86
N LEU A 359 -20.41 -0.09 -4.76
CA LEU A 359 -19.90 1.26 -4.56
C LEU A 359 -20.14 2.12 -5.80
N ALA A 360 -19.84 1.60 -6.99
CA ALA A 360 -20.09 2.30 -8.24
C ALA A 360 -21.57 2.66 -8.39
N ASP A 361 -22.48 1.72 -8.13
CA ASP A 361 -23.93 1.93 -8.22
C ASP A 361 -24.42 3.03 -7.26
N LYS A 362 -23.87 3.08 -6.04
CA LYS A 362 -24.20 4.11 -5.04
C LYS A 362 -23.62 5.48 -5.40
N LEU A 363 -22.48 5.53 -6.07
CA LEU A 363 -21.83 6.78 -6.49
C LEU A 363 -22.38 7.32 -7.81
N GLN A 364 -23.02 6.50 -8.65
CA GLN A 364 -23.57 6.94 -9.94
C GLN A 364 -24.50 8.16 -9.85
N PRO A 365 -25.45 8.27 -8.89
CA PRO A 365 -26.28 9.46 -8.76
C PRO A 365 -25.49 10.73 -8.40
N LEU A 366 -24.41 10.60 -7.63
CA LEU A 366 -23.53 11.73 -7.30
C LEU A 366 -22.70 12.13 -8.52
N TRP A 367 -22.11 11.15 -9.21
CA TRP A 367 -21.37 11.38 -10.45
C TRP A 367 -22.23 12.07 -11.52
N ALA A 368 -23.50 11.68 -11.68
CA ALA A 368 -24.40 12.33 -12.63
C ALA A 368 -24.61 13.83 -12.31
N LYS A 369 -24.67 14.19 -11.02
CA LYS A 369 -24.76 15.59 -10.58
C LYS A 369 -23.46 16.34 -10.82
N GLU A 370 -22.32 15.76 -10.43
CA GLU A 370 -21.00 16.37 -10.62
C GLU A 370 -20.68 16.56 -12.10
N LYS A 371 -20.90 15.53 -12.92
CA LYS A 371 -20.70 15.61 -14.37
C LYS A 371 -21.52 16.74 -15.00
N LYS A 372 -22.75 16.98 -14.53
CA LYS A 372 -23.57 18.10 -15.00
C LYS A 372 -22.90 19.45 -14.69
N VAL A 373 -22.41 19.63 -13.46
CA VAL A 373 -21.68 20.85 -13.06
C VAL A 373 -20.41 21.04 -13.90
N LEU A 374 -19.64 19.97 -14.14
CA LEU A 374 -18.44 20.04 -14.96
C LEU A 374 -18.75 20.42 -16.42
N LEU A 375 -19.84 19.89 -16.98
CA LEU A 375 -20.28 20.24 -18.33
C LEU A 375 -20.77 21.69 -18.45
N GLU A 376 -21.51 22.18 -17.45
CA GLU A 376 -21.94 23.60 -17.39
C GLU A 376 -20.71 24.53 -17.36
N LEU A 377 -19.72 24.22 -16.53
CA LEU A 377 -18.47 24.98 -16.47
C LEU A 377 -17.68 24.91 -17.80
N LYS A 378 -17.67 23.75 -18.46
CA LYS A 378 -17.06 23.60 -19.80
C LYS A 378 -17.77 24.45 -20.83
N GLU A 379 -19.10 24.45 -20.85
CA GLU A 379 -19.89 25.26 -21.78
C GLU A 379 -19.66 26.75 -21.57
N GLU A 380 -19.63 27.21 -20.32
CA GLU A 380 -19.29 28.60 -19.96
C GLU A 380 -17.89 28.99 -20.45
N GLU A 381 -16.90 28.13 -20.22
CA GLU A 381 -15.51 28.39 -20.60
C GLU A 381 -15.34 28.41 -22.12
N CYS A 382 -15.93 27.45 -22.83
CA CYS A 382 -15.95 27.44 -24.30
C CYS A 382 -16.59 28.72 -24.86
N LYS A 383 -17.73 29.17 -24.31
CA LYS A 383 -18.36 30.45 -24.70
C LYS A 383 -17.45 31.65 -24.43
N ARG A 384 -16.77 31.67 -23.28
CA ARG A 384 -15.86 32.75 -22.89
C ARG A 384 -14.63 32.85 -23.80
N GLN A 385 -14.08 31.71 -24.21
CA GLN A 385 -12.91 31.63 -25.09
C GLN A 385 -13.26 31.66 -26.59
N GLY A 386 -14.55 31.58 -26.95
CA GLY A 386 -14.97 31.45 -28.34
C GLY A 386 -14.63 30.09 -28.96
N LEU A 387 -14.49 29.05 -28.14
CA LEU A 387 -14.18 27.68 -28.57
C LEU A 387 -15.45 26.86 -28.83
N PRO A 388 -15.41 25.87 -29.73
CA PRO A 388 -16.53 24.97 -29.93
C PRO A 388 -16.79 24.12 -28.67
N PHE A 389 -18.07 23.91 -28.36
CA PHE A 389 -18.51 23.02 -27.30
C PHE A 389 -19.10 21.75 -27.92
N ASP A 390 -18.51 20.60 -27.60
CA ASP A 390 -18.89 19.29 -28.15
C ASP A 390 -19.96 18.55 -27.32
N GLY A 391 -20.36 19.11 -26.17
CA GLY A 391 -21.35 18.48 -25.28
C GLY A 391 -20.81 17.31 -24.45
N GLU A 392 -19.51 17.02 -24.52
CA GLU A 392 -18.88 15.87 -23.87
C GLU A 392 -17.85 16.30 -22.83
N LEU A 393 -17.57 15.43 -21.87
CA LEU A 393 -16.50 15.63 -20.89
C LEU A 393 -15.39 14.64 -21.20
N HIS A 394 -14.26 15.13 -21.69
CA HIS A 394 -13.12 14.29 -22.04
C HIS A 394 -12.21 14.06 -20.83
N VAL A 395 -11.36 13.03 -20.90
CA VAL A 395 -10.43 12.69 -19.82
C VAL A 395 -9.49 13.85 -19.46
N TRP A 396 -9.07 14.65 -20.44
CA TRP A 396 -8.20 15.81 -20.24
C TRP A 396 -8.92 17.06 -19.69
N ASP A 397 -10.24 17.01 -19.59
CA ASP A 397 -11.06 18.09 -19.04
C ASP A 397 -11.29 17.93 -17.53
N VAL A 398 -11.29 16.69 -17.02
CA VAL A 398 -11.74 16.38 -15.65
C VAL A 398 -10.93 17.10 -14.58
N ALA A 399 -9.60 17.05 -14.66
CA ALA A 399 -8.73 17.68 -13.66
C ALA A 399 -8.89 19.21 -13.63
N PHE A 400 -9.01 19.84 -14.80
CA PHE A 400 -9.19 21.28 -14.96
C PHE A 400 -10.51 21.76 -14.37
N TYR A 401 -11.64 21.15 -14.76
CA TYR A 401 -12.94 21.59 -14.25
C TYR A 401 -13.17 21.22 -12.79
N LYS A 402 -12.54 20.14 -12.29
CA LYS A 402 -12.55 19.86 -10.85
C LYS A 402 -11.83 20.97 -10.06
N ASN A 403 -10.66 21.41 -10.53
CA ASN A 403 -9.95 22.53 -9.92
C ASN A 403 -10.83 23.81 -9.92
N LEU A 404 -11.50 24.09 -11.04
CA LEU A 404 -12.41 25.23 -11.15
C LEU A 404 -13.62 25.15 -10.21
N VAL A 405 -14.15 23.95 -9.95
CA VAL A 405 -15.20 23.73 -8.94
C VAL A 405 -14.69 24.05 -7.55
N GLU A 406 -13.49 23.58 -7.19
CA GLU A 406 -12.86 23.87 -5.88
C GLU A 406 -12.68 25.38 -5.68
N GLU A 407 -12.18 26.08 -6.70
CA GLU A 407 -12.00 27.53 -6.68
C GLU A 407 -13.34 28.28 -6.61
N ARG A 408 -14.32 27.96 -7.48
CA ARG A 408 -15.55 28.75 -7.62
C ARG A 408 -16.60 28.42 -6.58
N HIS A 409 -16.80 27.14 -6.27
CA HIS A 409 -17.88 26.71 -5.38
C HIS A 409 -17.43 26.62 -3.92
N TYR A 410 -16.15 26.31 -3.67
CA TYR A 410 -15.62 26.18 -2.32
C TYR A 410 -14.66 27.32 -1.92
N ARG A 411 -14.26 28.19 -2.86
CA ARG A 411 -13.36 29.33 -2.61
C ARG A 411 -12.01 28.90 -2.03
N VAL A 412 -11.51 27.76 -2.48
CA VAL A 412 -10.19 27.25 -2.14
C VAL A 412 -9.27 27.53 -3.31
N ASP A 413 -8.29 28.40 -3.10
CA ASP A 413 -7.16 28.61 -4.01
C ASP A 413 -6.01 27.71 -3.52
N GLN A 414 -5.48 26.84 -4.37
CA GLN A 414 -4.40 25.92 -3.97
C GLN A 414 -3.02 26.59 -3.98
N GLU A 415 -2.91 27.79 -4.59
CA GLU A 415 -1.66 28.55 -4.71
C GLU A 415 -1.52 29.64 -3.62
N LYS A 416 -2.56 29.86 -2.80
CA LYS A 416 -2.59 30.86 -1.72
C LYS A 416 -3.14 30.28 -0.42
#